data_AF-A0A7L4N2B2-F1
#
_entry.id   AF-A0A7L4N2B2-F1
#
_cell.length_a   1.000
_cell.length_b   1.000
_cell.length_c   1.000
_cell.angle_alpha   90.00
_cell.angle_beta   90.00
_cell.angle_gamma   90.00
#
_symmetry.space_group_name_H-M   'P 1'
#
loop_
_entity.id
_entity.type
_entity.pdbx_description
1 polymer ?
#
loop_
_entity_poly.entity_id
_entity_poly.type
_entity_poly.pdbx_seq_one_letter_code
_entity_poly.pdbx_strand_id
1 'polypeptide(L)'
;NLVQQLPRAIIIGVRKGGTRALLEMLNLHPAVVKASQEIHFFDNDENYAKGIEWYRKKMPFSYPHQITIEKSPAYFITEEVPERIYKMNSSIKLLIIVREPTTRAISDYTQVLEGKERKNKTYYKFEKLAIDANTCEVNTKYKAVRTSIYTKHLERWLKYFPIEQFHIVDGDRLITEPLPELQLVEQFLNLPPRISQYNLYFNATRGFYCLRFNIVFNKCLAGSKGRIHPEVDSSVITKLRKFFHPFNQKFYQITGRTFNWP
;
A
#
# COMPACT_ATOMS: atom_id res chain seq x y z
N ASN A 1 -23.48 21.08 4.86
CA ASN A 1 -23.43 20.33 6.13
C ASN A 1 -22.38 19.24 6.06
N LEU A 2 -21.63 19.05 7.16
CA LEU A 2 -20.69 17.94 7.31
C LEU A 2 -21.46 16.62 7.45
N VAL A 3 -21.06 15.60 6.71
CA VAL A 3 -21.68 14.25 6.78
C VAL A 3 -20.60 13.18 6.68
N GLN A 4 -20.89 11.99 7.22
CA GLN A 4 -20.03 10.82 7.00
C GLN A 4 -20.37 10.19 5.65
N GLN A 5 -19.44 10.26 4.72
CA GLN A 5 -19.56 9.74 3.35
C GLN A 5 -18.74 8.46 3.19
N LEU A 6 -19.27 7.49 2.45
CA LEU A 6 -18.48 6.33 2.01
C LEU A 6 -17.26 6.80 1.19
N PRO A 7 -16.14 6.04 1.23
CA PRO A 7 -14.97 6.42 0.47
C PRO A 7 -15.24 6.37 -1.04
N ARG A 8 -14.76 7.38 -1.77
CA ARG A 8 -14.78 7.37 -3.24
C ARG A 8 -13.48 6.85 -3.84
N ALA A 9 -12.44 6.72 -3.01
CA ALA A 9 -11.22 6.00 -3.35
C ALA A 9 -10.72 5.17 -2.16
N ILE A 10 -10.12 4.01 -2.44
CA ILE A 10 -9.54 3.12 -1.42
C ILE A 10 -8.11 2.77 -1.80
N ILE A 11 -7.18 2.93 -0.85
CA ILE A 11 -5.83 2.39 -0.95
C ILE A 11 -5.86 0.93 -0.47
N ILE A 12 -5.98 0.01 -1.43
CA ILE A 12 -6.22 -1.41 -1.16
C ILE A 12 -4.94 -2.19 -0.83
N GLY A 13 -3.78 -1.63 -1.14
CA GLY A 13 -2.51 -2.32 -1.00
C GLY A 13 -1.33 -1.56 -1.58
N VAL A 14 -0.14 -2.16 -1.61
CA VAL A 14 0.17 -3.48 -0.99
C VAL A 14 0.75 -3.29 0.40
N ARG A 15 0.55 -4.26 1.30
CA ARG A 15 1.22 -4.28 2.60
C ARG A 15 2.73 -4.08 2.40
N LYS A 16 3.30 -3.11 3.14
CA LYS A 16 4.69 -2.63 3.05
C LYS A 16 5.08 -1.86 1.77
N GLY A 17 4.15 -1.59 0.87
CA GLY A 17 4.38 -0.74 -0.31
C GLY A 17 4.51 0.75 0.01
N GLY A 18 4.09 1.21 1.19
CA GLY A 18 4.10 2.63 1.56
C GLY A 18 2.71 3.24 1.76
N THR A 19 1.68 2.40 1.89
CA THR A 19 0.26 2.81 1.98
C THR A 19 -0.01 3.90 3.02
N ARG A 20 0.67 3.89 4.19
CA ARG A 20 0.52 4.94 5.21
C ARG A 20 1.16 6.26 4.77
N ALA A 21 2.31 6.22 4.09
CA ALA A 21 2.95 7.42 3.56
C ALA A 21 2.02 8.07 2.52
N LEU A 22 1.55 7.27 1.56
CA LEU A 22 0.60 7.72 0.54
C LEU A 22 -0.65 8.38 1.16
N LEU A 23 -1.31 7.72 2.13
CA LEU A 23 -2.51 8.29 2.77
C LEU A 23 -2.24 9.61 3.49
N GLU A 24 -1.13 9.71 4.23
CA GLU A 24 -0.80 10.94 4.96
C GLU A 24 -0.37 12.07 4.01
N MET A 25 0.32 11.75 2.90
CA MET A 25 0.68 12.70 1.86
C MET A 25 -0.55 13.21 1.08
N LEU A 26 -1.48 12.33 0.69
CA LEU A 26 -2.71 12.75 0.02
C LEU A 26 -3.58 13.65 0.90
N ASN A 27 -3.52 13.48 2.21
CA ASN A 27 -4.23 14.32 3.18
C ASN A 27 -3.61 15.73 3.35
N LEU A 28 -2.56 16.06 2.60
CA LEU A 28 -2.13 17.44 2.40
C LEU A 28 -3.08 18.19 1.46
N HIS A 29 -3.80 17.49 0.59
CA HIS A 29 -4.75 18.10 -0.33
C HIS A 29 -6.03 18.55 0.42
N PRO A 30 -6.50 19.81 0.27
CA PRO A 30 -7.62 20.35 1.04
C PRO A 30 -8.97 19.65 0.78
N ALA A 31 -9.12 19.04 -0.40
CA ALA A 31 -10.31 18.26 -0.74
C ALA A 31 -10.25 16.79 -0.28
N VAL A 32 -9.15 16.32 0.32
CA VAL A 32 -9.01 14.92 0.77
C VAL A 32 -9.29 14.85 2.27
N VAL A 33 -10.12 13.89 2.68
CA VAL A 33 -10.33 13.56 4.10
C VAL A 33 -10.04 12.07 4.29
N LYS A 34 -9.00 11.75 5.06
CA LYS A 34 -8.62 10.34 5.30
C LYS A 34 -9.37 9.71 6.47
N ALA A 35 -9.71 8.43 6.34
CA ALA A 35 -10.00 7.59 7.51
C ALA A 35 -8.74 7.47 8.40
N SER A 36 -8.92 7.54 9.72
CA SER A 36 -7.81 7.60 10.67
C SER A 36 -7.08 6.26 10.83
N GLN A 37 -7.82 5.16 10.72
CA GLN A 37 -7.39 3.79 10.95
C GLN A 37 -7.68 2.87 9.76
N GLU A 38 -7.07 1.69 9.75
CA GLU A 38 -7.44 0.60 8.85
C GLU A 38 -8.74 0.00 9.39
N ILE A 39 -9.84 0.12 8.64
CA ILE A 39 -11.16 -0.25 9.16
C ILE A 39 -11.39 -1.76 9.10
N HIS A 40 -10.67 -2.46 8.22
CA HIS A 40 -10.82 -3.89 8.00
C HIS A 40 -12.29 -4.29 7.81
N PHE A 41 -13.00 -3.59 6.92
CA PHE A 41 -14.42 -3.84 6.70
C PHE A 41 -14.64 -5.00 5.74
N PHE A 42 -13.95 -5.00 4.59
CA PHE A 42 -14.18 -5.99 3.55
C PHE A 42 -13.44 -7.32 3.79
N ASP A 43 -12.37 -7.32 4.59
CA ASP A 43 -11.50 -8.49 4.85
C ASP A 43 -11.74 -9.16 6.22
N ASN A 44 -12.73 -8.69 6.98
CA ASN A 44 -13.13 -9.28 8.26
C ASN A 44 -14.64 -9.51 8.26
N ASP A 45 -15.06 -10.77 8.37
CA ASP A 45 -16.47 -11.15 8.23
C ASP A 45 -17.36 -10.57 9.34
N GLU A 46 -16.85 -10.44 10.57
CA GLU A 46 -17.60 -9.82 11.67
C GLU A 46 -17.87 -8.34 11.40
N ASN A 47 -16.90 -7.62 10.82
CA ASN A 47 -17.09 -6.22 10.43
C ASN A 47 -17.99 -6.10 9.20
N TYR A 48 -17.81 -6.95 8.19
CA TYR A 48 -18.63 -6.94 6.99
C TYR A 48 -20.11 -7.21 7.29
N ALA A 49 -20.39 -8.16 8.19
CA ALA A 49 -21.74 -8.51 8.64
C ALA A 49 -22.48 -7.35 9.33
N LYS A 50 -21.77 -6.34 9.85
CA LYS A 50 -22.39 -5.13 10.44
C LYS A 50 -22.97 -4.18 9.37
N GLY A 51 -22.72 -4.44 8.10
CA GLY A 51 -23.32 -3.74 6.97
C GLY A 51 -22.67 -2.39 6.62
N ILE A 52 -23.09 -1.85 5.47
CA ILE A 52 -22.51 -0.63 4.88
C ILE A 52 -22.71 0.60 5.78
N GLU A 53 -23.83 0.71 6.50
CA GLU A 53 -24.04 1.83 7.43
C GLU A 53 -23.05 1.82 8.60
N TRP A 54 -22.66 0.65 9.09
CA TRP A 54 -21.57 0.56 10.07
C TRP A 54 -20.26 1.09 9.49
N TYR A 55 -19.93 0.69 8.25
CA TYR A 55 -18.73 1.17 7.55
C TYR A 55 -18.76 2.68 7.33
N ARG A 56 -19.88 3.23 6.88
CA ARG A 56 -20.10 4.68 6.70
C ARG A 56 -19.89 5.44 8.02
N LYS A 57 -20.41 4.93 9.14
CA LYS A 57 -20.22 5.54 10.47
C LYS A 57 -18.77 5.48 11.00
N LYS A 58 -17.88 4.71 10.36
CA LYS A 58 -16.43 4.75 10.64
C LYS A 58 -15.68 5.81 9.83
N MET A 59 -16.32 6.39 8.81
CA MET A 59 -15.71 7.43 7.98
C MET A 59 -15.66 8.78 8.71
N PRO A 60 -14.67 9.63 8.42
CA PRO A 60 -14.65 10.99 8.95
C PRO A 60 -15.83 11.80 8.41
N PHE A 61 -16.20 12.85 9.13
CA PHE A 61 -17.09 13.88 8.59
C PHE A 61 -16.35 14.66 7.50
N SER A 62 -17.02 14.87 6.36
CA SER A 62 -16.49 15.62 5.23
C SER A 62 -17.57 16.45 4.56
N TYR A 63 -17.16 17.48 3.81
CA TYR A 63 -18.06 18.27 2.98
C TYR A 63 -18.36 17.54 1.65
N PRO A 64 -19.50 17.84 0.98
CA PRO A 64 -19.88 17.17 -0.27
C PRO A 64 -18.84 17.25 -1.40
N HIS A 65 -18.04 18.32 -1.44
CA HIS A 65 -16.99 18.51 -2.45
C HIS A 65 -15.67 17.78 -2.12
N GLN A 66 -15.56 17.19 -0.93
CA GLN A 66 -14.37 16.46 -0.51
C GLN A 66 -14.48 14.97 -0.83
N ILE A 67 -13.32 14.33 -1.03
CA ILE A 67 -13.21 12.89 -1.20
C ILE A 67 -12.75 12.23 0.10
N THR A 68 -13.54 11.28 0.58
CA THR A 68 -13.11 10.37 1.66
C THR A 68 -12.21 9.28 1.09
N ILE A 69 -11.05 9.05 1.71
CA ILE A 69 -10.12 7.97 1.34
C ILE A 69 -9.87 7.05 2.54
N GLU A 70 -10.03 5.74 2.31
CA GLU A 70 -9.72 4.68 3.27
C GLU A 70 -8.50 3.86 2.82
N LYS A 71 -7.83 3.18 3.76
CA LYS A 71 -6.61 2.43 3.48
C LYS A 71 -6.54 1.16 4.35
N SER A 72 -6.70 0.00 3.73
CA SER A 72 -6.55 -1.32 4.37
C SER A 72 -5.71 -2.23 3.45
N PRO A 73 -4.39 -2.36 3.69
CA PRO A 73 -3.48 -3.03 2.75
C PRO A 73 -3.69 -4.54 2.60
N ALA A 74 -4.46 -5.14 3.51
CA ALA A 74 -4.85 -6.54 3.45
C ALA A 74 -5.86 -6.80 2.33
N TYR A 75 -6.66 -5.80 1.96
CA TYR A 75 -7.68 -5.90 0.90
C TYR A 75 -7.10 -6.49 -0.38
N PHE A 76 -5.92 -6.04 -0.81
CA PHE A 76 -5.29 -6.49 -2.05
C PHE A 76 -5.14 -8.01 -2.15
N ILE A 77 -4.86 -8.70 -1.03
CA ILE A 77 -4.58 -10.13 -1.03
C ILE A 77 -5.77 -11.02 -0.64
N THR A 78 -6.76 -10.48 0.06
CA THR A 78 -7.94 -11.22 0.52
C THR A 78 -8.87 -11.51 -0.66
N GLU A 79 -9.41 -12.74 -0.74
CA GLU A 79 -10.03 -13.25 -1.96
C GLU A 79 -11.45 -12.70 -2.19
N GLU A 80 -12.20 -12.48 -1.11
CA GLU A 80 -13.59 -12.03 -1.12
C GLU A 80 -13.71 -10.50 -1.34
N VAL A 81 -12.63 -9.76 -1.08
CA VAL A 81 -12.67 -8.29 -1.01
C VAL A 81 -13.05 -7.61 -2.34
N PRO A 82 -12.52 -8.00 -3.52
CA PRO A 82 -12.88 -7.35 -4.78
C PRO A 82 -14.40 -7.35 -5.02
N GLU A 83 -15.06 -8.50 -4.83
CA GLU A 83 -16.51 -8.64 -4.99
C GLU A 83 -17.28 -7.76 -4.00
N ARG A 84 -16.86 -7.76 -2.72
CA ARG A 84 -17.54 -7.00 -1.67
C ARG A 84 -17.45 -5.49 -1.92
N ILE A 85 -16.30 -5.00 -2.40
CA ILE A 85 -16.14 -3.58 -2.77
C ILE A 85 -16.97 -3.27 -4.02
N TYR A 86 -16.98 -4.17 -5.01
CA TYR A 86 -17.76 -3.99 -6.25
C TYR A 86 -19.26 -3.86 -5.95
N LYS A 87 -19.78 -4.71 -5.06
CA LYS A 87 -21.17 -4.64 -4.56
C LYS A 87 -21.50 -3.32 -3.86
N MET A 88 -20.53 -2.70 -3.17
CA MET A 88 -20.73 -1.39 -2.56
C MET A 88 -20.73 -0.26 -3.61
N ASN A 89 -19.74 -0.26 -4.51
CA ASN A 89 -19.59 0.76 -5.54
C ASN A 89 -18.71 0.21 -6.68
N SER A 90 -19.34 -0.18 -7.78
CA SER A 90 -18.66 -0.70 -8.96
C SER A 90 -17.79 0.36 -9.67
N SER A 91 -18.06 1.66 -9.47
CA SER A 91 -17.33 2.77 -10.09
C SER A 91 -16.26 3.39 -9.18
N ILE A 92 -15.89 2.74 -8.08
CA ILE A 92 -14.91 3.27 -7.13
C ILE A 92 -13.49 3.33 -7.72
N LYS A 93 -12.71 4.34 -7.32
CA LYS A 93 -11.29 4.43 -7.69
C LYS A 93 -10.42 3.66 -6.70
N LEU A 94 -9.45 2.90 -7.20
CA LEU A 94 -8.60 2.01 -6.42
C LEU A 94 -7.14 2.42 -6.55
N LEU A 95 -6.47 2.63 -5.42
CA LEU A 95 -5.06 2.96 -5.35
C LEU A 95 -4.26 1.75 -4.88
N ILE A 96 -3.24 1.39 -5.65
CA ILE A 96 -2.28 0.35 -5.28
C ILE A 96 -0.90 0.99 -5.26
N ILE A 97 -0.22 0.94 -4.12
CA ILE A 97 1.20 1.33 -4.03
C ILE A 97 2.07 0.09 -3.92
N VAL A 98 2.99 -0.05 -4.86
CA VAL A 98 3.92 -1.19 -4.99
C VAL A 98 5.36 -0.73 -4.83
N ARG A 99 6.25 -1.65 -4.48
CA ARG A 99 7.71 -1.46 -4.39
C ARG A 99 8.39 -2.67 -5.01
N GLU A 100 9.71 -2.61 -5.16
CA GLU A 100 10.52 -3.74 -5.58
C GLU A 100 10.13 -5.01 -4.77
N PRO A 101 9.66 -6.08 -5.43
CA PRO A 101 9.06 -7.25 -4.80
C PRO A 101 9.89 -7.89 -3.69
N THR A 102 11.22 -7.97 -3.86
CA THR A 102 12.17 -8.54 -2.90
C THR A 102 12.28 -7.64 -1.67
N THR A 103 12.48 -6.35 -1.87
CA THR A 103 12.51 -5.32 -0.82
C THR A 103 11.21 -5.29 -0.03
N ARG A 104 10.06 -5.41 -0.71
CA ARG A 104 8.74 -5.50 -0.06
C ARG A 104 8.62 -6.76 0.81
N ALA A 105 9.11 -7.91 0.33
CA ALA A 105 9.11 -9.16 1.07
C ALA A 105 10.00 -9.08 2.33
N ILE A 106 11.19 -8.50 2.21
CA ILE A 106 12.10 -8.25 3.34
C ILE A 106 11.45 -7.30 4.35
N SER A 107 10.84 -6.20 3.89
CA SER A 107 10.15 -5.24 4.77
C SER A 107 8.96 -5.85 5.52
N ASP A 108 8.32 -6.85 4.92
CA ASP A 108 7.24 -7.63 5.54
C ASP A 108 7.80 -8.52 6.64
N TYR A 109 8.86 -9.26 6.32
CA TYR A 109 9.63 -10.06 7.26
C TYR A 109 10.09 -9.25 8.46
N THR A 110 10.74 -8.10 8.25
CA THR A 110 11.24 -7.22 9.34
C THR A 110 10.13 -6.82 10.30
N GLN A 111 8.95 -6.47 9.78
CA GLN A 111 7.82 -6.11 10.65
C GLN A 111 7.31 -7.30 11.47
N VAL A 112 7.34 -8.51 10.91
CA VAL A 112 6.96 -9.72 11.64
C VAL A 112 8.01 -10.07 12.69
N LEU A 113 9.30 -9.97 12.35
CA LEU A 113 10.43 -10.22 13.23
C LEU A 113 10.37 -9.33 14.48
N GLU A 114 10.31 -8.01 14.32
CA GLU A 114 10.16 -7.08 15.46
C GLU A 114 8.91 -7.36 16.30
N GLY A 115 7.83 -7.80 15.63
CA GLY A 115 6.59 -8.18 16.31
C GLY A 115 6.73 -9.42 17.18
N LYS A 116 7.61 -10.35 16.81
CA LYS A 116 7.95 -11.56 17.58
C LYS A 116 8.94 -11.22 18.70
N GLU A 117 9.97 -10.43 18.41
CA GLU A 117 10.98 -9.99 19.38
C GLU A 117 10.35 -9.23 20.55
N ARG A 118 9.47 -8.26 20.28
CA ARG A 118 8.71 -7.54 21.32
C ARG A 118 7.83 -8.44 22.18
N LYS A 119 7.49 -9.64 21.71
CA LYS A 119 6.74 -10.66 22.45
C LYS A 119 7.65 -11.75 23.04
N ASN A 120 8.97 -11.55 23.03
CA ASN A 120 9.99 -12.52 23.44
C ASN A 120 9.84 -13.89 22.74
N LYS A 121 9.51 -13.87 21.45
CA LYS A 121 9.39 -15.08 20.61
C LYS A 121 10.50 -15.14 19.58
N THR A 122 11.02 -16.35 19.36
CA THR A 122 11.99 -16.60 18.30
C THR A 122 11.31 -16.57 16.92
N TYR A 123 12.12 -16.27 15.89
CA TYR A 123 11.70 -16.29 14.50
C TYR A 123 12.88 -16.69 13.61
N TYR A 124 12.62 -17.39 12.52
CA TYR A 124 13.69 -17.82 11.62
C TYR A 124 14.27 -16.64 10.82
N LYS A 125 15.50 -16.79 10.33
CA LYS A 125 16.08 -15.89 9.34
C LYS A 125 15.24 -15.85 8.05
N PHE A 126 15.32 -14.76 7.30
CA PHE A 126 14.53 -14.58 6.09
C PHE A 126 14.79 -15.69 5.06
N GLU A 127 16.03 -16.10 4.89
CA GLU A 127 16.48 -17.14 3.95
C GLU A 127 15.78 -18.47 4.23
N LYS A 128 15.70 -18.89 5.50
CA LYS A 128 15.02 -20.13 5.92
C LYS A 128 13.51 -20.12 5.63
N LEU A 129 12.91 -18.93 5.51
CA LEU A 129 11.48 -18.78 5.22
C LEU A 129 11.24 -18.63 3.71
N ALA A 130 12.09 -17.88 3.02
CA ALA A 130 11.94 -17.50 1.62
C ALA A 130 12.47 -18.55 0.65
N ILE A 131 13.35 -19.45 1.08
CA ILE A 131 13.90 -20.55 0.29
C ILE A 131 13.45 -21.89 0.88
N ASP A 132 12.99 -22.79 0.02
CA ASP A 132 12.65 -24.15 0.39
C ASP A 132 13.93 -24.97 0.60
N ALA A 133 14.03 -25.63 1.77
CA ALA A 133 15.27 -26.30 2.18
C ALA A 133 15.60 -27.56 1.36
N ASN A 134 14.62 -28.17 0.71
CA ASN A 134 14.82 -29.41 -0.05
C ASN A 134 15.20 -29.11 -1.49
N THR A 135 14.54 -28.11 -2.09
CA THR A 135 14.72 -27.76 -3.50
C THR A 135 15.73 -26.65 -3.71
N CYS A 136 16.08 -25.89 -2.66
CA CYS A 136 16.87 -24.67 -2.74
C CYS A 136 16.24 -23.58 -3.64
N GLU A 137 14.94 -23.68 -3.92
CA GLU A 137 14.16 -22.75 -4.74
C GLU A 137 13.31 -21.79 -3.89
N VAL A 138 12.75 -20.76 -4.51
CA VAL A 138 11.90 -19.78 -3.82
C VAL A 138 10.64 -20.45 -3.26
N ASN A 139 10.43 -20.30 -1.95
CA ASN A 139 9.28 -20.82 -1.23
C ASN A 139 8.03 -19.96 -1.48
N THR A 140 7.22 -20.35 -2.47
CA THR A 140 5.97 -19.67 -2.82
C THR A 140 4.85 -19.81 -1.77
N LYS A 141 5.00 -20.72 -0.80
CA LYS A 141 4.06 -20.85 0.34
C LYS A 141 4.29 -19.75 1.38
N TYR A 142 5.48 -19.15 1.42
CA TYR A 142 5.77 -18.07 2.35
C TYR A 142 4.96 -16.81 1.99
N LYS A 143 4.15 -16.34 2.93
CA LYS A 143 3.20 -15.23 2.72
C LYS A 143 3.88 -13.96 2.19
N ALA A 144 5.11 -13.66 2.63
CA ALA A 144 5.82 -12.47 2.14
C ALA A 144 6.22 -12.62 0.66
N VAL A 145 6.66 -13.80 0.22
CA VAL A 145 6.93 -14.06 -1.20
C VAL A 145 5.64 -13.99 -2.00
N ARG A 146 4.60 -14.70 -1.56
CA ARG A 146 3.31 -14.76 -2.26
C ARG A 146 2.67 -13.39 -2.45
N THR A 147 2.70 -12.54 -1.42
CA THR A 147 2.14 -11.17 -1.47
C THR A 147 2.87 -10.27 -2.47
N SER A 148 4.15 -10.55 -2.73
CA SER A 148 4.96 -9.82 -3.71
C SER A 148 4.69 -10.23 -5.17
N ILE A 149 3.89 -11.27 -5.42
CA ILE A 149 3.46 -11.65 -6.77
C ILE A 149 2.25 -10.78 -7.16
N TYR A 150 2.49 -9.49 -7.40
CA TYR A 150 1.44 -8.48 -7.57
C TYR A 150 0.43 -8.85 -8.66
N THR A 151 0.91 -9.42 -9.77
CA THR A 151 0.10 -9.82 -10.92
C THR A 151 -1.00 -10.81 -10.55
N LYS A 152 -0.69 -11.82 -9.73
CA LYS A 152 -1.66 -12.81 -9.28
C LYS A 152 -2.82 -12.18 -8.53
N HIS A 153 -2.53 -11.15 -7.74
CA HIS A 153 -3.53 -10.44 -6.98
C HIS A 153 -4.34 -9.51 -7.89
N LEU A 154 -3.66 -8.70 -8.71
CA LEU A 154 -4.30 -7.78 -9.64
C LEU A 154 -5.27 -8.48 -10.60
N GLU A 155 -4.91 -9.65 -11.13
CA GLU A 155 -5.81 -10.45 -11.99
C GLU A 155 -7.15 -10.78 -11.33
N ARG A 156 -7.19 -10.96 -10.00
CA ARG A 156 -8.47 -11.18 -9.31
C ARG A 156 -9.30 -9.91 -9.21
N TRP A 157 -8.64 -8.77 -8.99
CA TRP A 157 -9.30 -7.47 -8.95
C TRP A 157 -9.87 -7.09 -10.33
N LEU A 158 -9.16 -7.43 -11.41
CA LEU A 158 -9.57 -7.19 -12.78
C LEU A 158 -10.78 -8.01 -13.24
N LYS A 159 -11.21 -9.02 -12.47
CA LYS A 159 -12.49 -9.71 -12.72
C LYS A 159 -13.70 -8.85 -12.39
N TYR A 160 -13.52 -7.81 -11.58
CA TYR A 160 -14.60 -6.95 -11.06
C TYR A 160 -14.46 -5.51 -11.53
N PHE A 161 -13.25 -4.99 -11.62
CA PHE A 161 -13.01 -3.59 -11.95
C PHE A 161 -12.14 -3.47 -13.21
N PRO A 162 -12.46 -2.51 -14.10
CA PRO A 162 -11.65 -2.25 -15.29
C PRO A 162 -10.32 -1.58 -14.88
N ILE A 163 -9.26 -1.75 -15.67
CA ILE A 163 -7.90 -1.29 -15.32
C ILE A 163 -7.83 0.24 -15.10
N GLU A 164 -8.69 0.98 -15.78
CA GLU A 164 -8.82 2.44 -15.71
C GLU A 164 -9.30 2.94 -14.35
N GLN A 165 -9.91 2.06 -13.54
CA GLN A 165 -10.27 2.35 -12.15
C GLN A 165 -9.14 2.11 -11.16
N PHE A 166 -7.97 1.66 -11.63
CA PHE A 166 -6.77 1.50 -10.80
C PHE A 166 -5.75 2.58 -11.11
N HIS A 167 -5.09 3.06 -10.07
CA HIS A 167 -3.86 3.80 -10.21
C HIS A 167 -2.76 3.16 -9.37
N ILE A 168 -1.68 2.81 -10.06
CA ILE A 168 -0.54 2.13 -9.47
C ILE A 168 0.54 3.17 -9.15
N VAL A 169 0.71 3.43 -7.86
CA VAL A 169 1.74 4.33 -7.32
C VAL A 169 3.05 3.58 -7.21
N ASP A 170 4.12 4.20 -7.70
CA ASP A 170 5.49 3.71 -7.51
C ASP A 170 5.98 4.12 -6.12
N GLY A 171 5.99 3.15 -5.22
CA GLY A 171 6.41 3.34 -3.84
C GLY A 171 7.92 3.51 -3.67
N ASP A 172 8.74 3.10 -4.64
CA ASP A 172 10.18 3.37 -4.61
C ASP A 172 10.44 4.82 -5.01
N ARG A 173 9.74 5.32 -6.05
CA ARG A 173 9.74 6.76 -6.36
C ARG A 173 9.09 7.61 -5.29
N LEU A 174 8.02 7.15 -4.63
CA LEU A 174 7.41 7.91 -3.52
C LEU A 174 8.40 8.14 -2.35
N ILE A 175 9.41 7.27 -2.20
CA ILE A 175 10.45 7.43 -1.17
C ILE A 175 11.48 8.48 -1.59
N THR A 176 11.90 8.50 -2.86
CA THR A 176 12.99 9.35 -3.35
C THR A 176 12.52 10.70 -3.89
N GLU A 177 11.39 10.72 -4.59
CA GLU A 177 10.78 11.86 -5.28
C GLU A 177 9.25 11.80 -5.15
N PRO A 178 8.67 12.19 -4.00
CA PRO A 178 7.24 12.01 -3.75
C PRO A 178 6.32 12.89 -4.59
N LEU A 179 6.70 14.13 -4.91
CA LEU A 179 5.78 15.09 -5.53
C LEU A 179 5.22 14.63 -6.89
N PRO A 180 6.04 14.14 -7.85
CA PRO A 180 5.52 13.64 -9.13
C PRO A 180 4.52 12.49 -8.97
N GLU A 181 4.76 11.54 -8.06
CA GLU A 181 3.80 10.45 -7.81
C GLU A 181 2.48 10.97 -7.23
N LEU A 182 2.54 11.97 -6.33
CA LEU A 182 1.33 12.56 -5.75
C LEU A 182 0.51 13.34 -6.79
N GLN A 183 1.16 14.02 -7.73
CA GLN A 183 0.49 14.73 -8.83
C GLN A 183 -0.25 13.76 -9.77
N LEU A 184 0.33 12.60 -10.06
CA LEU A 184 -0.35 11.54 -10.82
C LEU A 184 -1.60 11.04 -10.08
N VAL A 185 -1.54 10.94 -8.75
CA VAL A 185 -2.69 10.56 -7.93
C VAL A 185 -3.75 11.67 -7.89
N GLU A 186 -3.36 12.94 -7.79
CA GLU A 186 -4.29 14.08 -7.88
C GLU A 186 -5.06 14.03 -9.21
N GLN A 187 -4.35 13.89 -10.33
CA GLN A 187 -4.96 13.73 -11.65
C GLN A 187 -5.90 12.52 -11.71
N PHE A 188 -5.44 11.35 -11.27
CA PHE A 188 -6.26 10.15 -11.26
C PHE A 188 -7.53 10.31 -10.43
N LEU A 189 -7.47 11.04 -9.30
CA LEU A 189 -8.63 11.31 -8.45
C LEU A 189 -9.51 12.47 -8.95
N ASN A 190 -9.16 13.12 -10.06
CA ASN A 190 -9.79 14.34 -10.57
C ASN A 190 -9.74 15.50 -9.56
N LEU A 191 -8.62 15.65 -8.86
CA LEU A 191 -8.36 16.74 -7.94
C LEU A 191 -7.50 17.82 -8.62
N PRO A 192 -7.74 19.12 -8.35
CA PRO A 192 -6.84 20.17 -8.80
C PRO A 192 -5.46 20.01 -8.15
N PRO A 193 -4.36 20.42 -8.81
CA PRO A 193 -3.03 20.31 -8.23
C PRO A 193 -2.89 21.27 -7.04
N ARG A 194 -2.82 20.73 -5.82
CA ARG A 194 -2.70 21.52 -4.58
C ARG A 194 -1.56 21.07 -3.67
N ILE A 195 -1.11 19.82 -3.81
CA ILE A 195 0.10 19.36 -3.12
C ILE A 195 1.32 19.95 -3.84
N SER A 196 2.25 20.52 -3.07
CA SER A 196 3.42 21.23 -3.60
C SER A 196 4.71 20.76 -2.94
N GLN A 197 5.85 21.17 -3.52
CA GLN A 197 7.17 20.92 -2.94
C GLN A 197 7.30 21.50 -1.52
N TYR A 198 6.60 22.61 -1.22
CA TYR A 198 6.60 23.19 0.13
C TYR A 198 6.09 22.21 1.19
N ASN A 199 5.15 21.33 0.84
CA ASN A 199 4.55 20.39 1.77
C ASN A 199 5.48 19.22 2.11
N LEU A 200 6.60 19.04 1.41
CA LEU A 200 7.45 17.86 1.49
C LEU A 200 8.89 18.30 1.75
N TYR A 201 9.46 17.87 2.87
CA TYR A 201 10.87 18.16 3.18
C TYR A 201 11.60 16.88 3.58
N PHE A 202 12.81 16.69 3.07
CA PHE A 202 13.61 15.53 3.42
C PHE A 202 14.20 15.70 4.82
N ASN A 203 14.03 14.70 5.68
CA ASN A 203 14.63 14.69 7.00
C ASN A 203 15.81 13.70 7.01
N ALA A 204 17.04 14.23 7.02
CA ALA A 204 18.26 13.42 6.95
C ALA A 204 18.41 12.43 8.12
N THR A 205 17.98 12.81 9.33
CA THR A 205 18.00 11.93 10.50
C THR A 205 17.05 10.75 10.35
N ARG A 206 15.89 10.98 9.72
CA ARG A 206 14.91 9.91 9.45
C ARG A 206 15.26 9.10 8.20
N GLY A 207 15.95 9.70 7.23
CA GLY A 207 16.21 9.13 5.91
C GLY A 207 14.99 9.11 4.99
N PHE A 208 13.93 9.88 5.30
CA PHE A 208 12.69 9.93 4.53
C PHE A 208 12.12 11.36 4.48
N TYR A 209 11.24 11.60 3.51
CA TYR A 209 10.42 12.81 3.46
C TYR A 209 9.42 12.86 4.63
N CYS A 210 9.32 14.04 5.23
CA CYS A 210 8.32 14.41 6.22
C CYS A 210 7.38 15.49 5.64
N LEU A 211 6.25 15.68 6.31
CA LEU A 211 5.15 16.51 5.82
C LEU A 211 5.13 17.86 6.54
N ARG A 212 4.94 18.92 5.76
CA ARG A 212 4.72 20.29 6.23
C ARG A 212 3.29 20.70 5.88
N PHE A 213 2.49 20.97 6.91
CA PHE A 213 1.10 21.40 6.74
C PHE A 213 0.98 22.92 6.72
N ASN A 214 1.75 23.60 7.56
CA ASN A 214 1.87 25.05 7.62
C ASN A 214 3.22 25.43 8.24
N ILE A 215 3.44 26.72 8.47
CA ILE A 215 4.70 27.27 8.98
C ILE A 215 5.11 26.65 10.33
N VAL A 216 4.13 26.30 11.18
CA VAL A 216 4.36 25.83 12.56
C VAL A 216 4.18 24.32 12.74
N PHE A 217 3.47 23.65 11.83
CA PHE A 217 3.10 22.25 11.96
C PHE A 217 3.78 21.36 10.91
N ASN A 218 4.77 20.62 11.39
CA ASN A 218 5.50 19.60 10.65
C ASN A 218 5.26 18.23 11.28
N LYS A 219 5.29 17.17 10.46
CA LYS A 219 5.05 15.79 10.90
C LYS A 219 5.85 14.80 10.08
N CYS A 220 6.66 14.00 10.75
CA CYS A 220 7.20 12.77 10.18
C CYS A 220 6.27 11.59 10.43
N LEU A 221 6.38 10.55 9.60
CA LEU A 221 5.69 9.28 9.87
C LEU A 221 6.20 8.65 11.18
N ALA A 222 5.37 7.79 11.78
CA ALA A 222 5.72 7.11 13.03
C ALA A 222 7.03 6.30 12.91
N GLY A 223 7.76 6.13 14.01
CA GLY A 223 9.04 5.37 14.02
C GLY A 223 8.92 3.91 13.55
N SER A 224 7.70 3.36 13.52
CA SER A 224 7.42 2.08 12.88
C SER A 224 7.43 2.10 11.35
N LYS A 225 7.77 3.22 10.71
CA LYS A 225 7.89 3.38 9.25
C LYS A 225 9.36 3.69 8.93
N GLY A 226 9.93 3.00 7.94
CA GLY A 226 11.36 3.12 7.62
C GLY A 226 12.27 2.29 8.55
N ARG A 227 11.89 1.05 8.86
CA ARG A 227 12.71 0.15 9.69
C ARG A 227 14.02 -0.20 9.00
N ILE A 228 15.06 -0.42 9.79
CA ILE A 228 16.29 -1.03 9.32
C ILE A 228 15.97 -2.46 8.88
N HIS A 229 16.29 -2.80 7.64
CA HIS A 229 16.13 -4.15 7.13
C HIS A 229 17.32 -5.02 7.56
N PRO A 230 17.09 -6.30 7.88
CA PRO A 230 18.19 -7.23 8.13
C PRO A 230 19.01 -7.42 6.86
N GLU A 231 20.29 -7.72 7.04
CA GLU A 231 21.11 -8.21 5.94
C GLU A 231 20.59 -9.58 5.48
N VAL A 232 20.47 -9.74 4.16
CA VAL A 232 20.01 -10.97 3.52
C VAL A 232 21.09 -11.41 2.54
N ASP A 233 21.36 -12.70 2.49
CA ASP A 233 22.34 -13.28 1.57
C ASP A 233 22.09 -12.83 0.12
N SER A 234 23.13 -12.30 -0.52
CA SER A 234 23.12 -11.83 -1.92
C SER A 234 22.64 -12.90 -2.92
N SER A 235 22.94 -14.17 -2.68
CA SER A 235 22.49 -15.29 -3.49
C SER A 235 20.96 -15.48 -3.39
N VAL A 236 20.39 -15.27 -2.21
CA VAL A 236 18.95 -15.32 -1.97
C VAL A 236 18.24 -14.14 -2.60
N ILE A 237 18.80 -12.94 -2.52
CA ILE A 237 18.29 -11.75 -3.21
C ILE A 237 18.26 -12.00 -4.73
N THR A 238 19.36 -12.53 -5.29
CA THR A 238 19.46 -12.84 -6.72
C THR A 238 18.42 -13.86 -7.16
N LYS A 239 18.23 -14.94 -6.38
CA LYS A 239 17.19 -15.94 -6.63
C LYS A 239 15.78 -15.33 -6.60
N LEU A 240 15.48 -14.48 -5.62
CA LEU A 240 14.18 -13.82 -5.50
C LEU A 240 13.90 -12.87 -6.66
N ARG A 241 14.88 -12.05 -7.06
CA ARG A 241 14.74 -11.15 -8.22
C ARG A 241 14.46 -11.93 -9.51
N LYS A 242 15.25 -12.99 -9.77
CA LYS A 242 15.03 -13.90 -10.91
C LYS A 242 13.64 -14.54 -10.86
N PHE A 243 13.18 -14.97 -9.69
CA PHE A 243 11.85 -15.52 -9.49
C PHE A 243 10.73 -14.51 -9.77
N PHE A 244 10.86 -13.26 -9.31
CA PHE A 244 9.85 -12.23 -9.51
C PHE A 244 9.83 -11.66 -10.93
N HIS A 245 10.95 -11.70 -11.65
CA HIS A 245 11.10 -11.10 -12.98
C HIS A 245 9.94 -11.40 -13.97
N PRO A 246 9.55 -12.66 -14.24
CA PRO A 246 8.45 -12.92 -15.17
C PRO A 246 7.10 -12.35 -14.68
N PHE A 247 6.85 -12.34 -13.37
CA PHE A 247 5.66 -11.73 -12.80
C PHE A 247 5.69 -10.21 -12.92
N ASN A 248 6.85 -9.59 -12.74
CA ASN A 248 7.07 -8.16 -12.88
C ASN A 248 6.77 -7.70 -14.32
N GLN A 249 7.32 -8.40 -15.33
CA GLN A 249 7.04 -8.08 -16.73
C GLN A 249 5.54 -8.13 -17.04
N LYS A 250 4.84 -9.18 -16.55
CA LYS A 250 3.39 -9.29 -16.70
C LYS A 250 2.64 -8.17 -15.96
N PHE A 251 3.11 -7.76 -14.79
CA PHE A 251 2.54 -6.63 -14.04
C PHE A 251 2.67 -5.32 -14.84
N TYR A 252 3.83 -5.08 -15.45
CA TYR A 252 4.07 -3.88 -16.26
C TYR A 252 3.17 -3.85 -17.49
N GLN A 253 3.04 -4.99 -18.17
CA GLN A 253 2.16 -5.14 -19.32
C GLN A 253 0.70 -4.84 -18.97
N ILE A 254 0.19 -5.40 -17.87
CA ILE A 254 -1.21 -5.19 -17.45
C ILE A 254 -1.46 -3.75 -17.04
N THR A 255 -0.51 -3.13 -16.33
CA THR A 255 -0.69 -1.79 -15.76
C THR A 255 -0.30 -0.66 -16.71
N GLY A 256 0.34 -0.97 -17.83
CA GLY A 256 0.91 0.02 -18.75
C GLY A 256 2.05 0.85 -18.15
N ARG A 257 2.62 0.41 -17.01
CA ARG A 257 3.62 1.16 -16.24
C ARG A 257 4.81 0.27 -15.90
N THR A 258 6.01 0.71 -16.29
CA THR A 258 7.28 0.03 -15.97
C THR A 258 7.92 0.66 -14.74
N PHE A 259 8.35 -0.18 -13.79
CA PHE A 259 8.93 0.26 -12.50
C PHE A 259 10.46 0.05 -12.41
N ASN A 260 11.07 -0.52 -13.46
CA ASN A 260 12.51 -0.79 -13.53
C ASN A 260 13.07 -1.59 -12.34
N TRP A 261 12.27 -2.50 -11.77
CA TRP A 261 12.78 -3.41 -10.74
C TRP A 261 13.84 -4.36 -11.32
N PRO A 262 14.91 -4.65 -10.56
CA PRO A 262 16.02 -5.52 -10.96
C PRO A 262 15.65 -6.99 -11.10
#